data_AF-A0A1M6TG28-F1
#
_entry.id   AF-A0A1M6TG28-F1
#
_cell.length_a   1.000
_cell.length_b   1.000
_cell.length_c   1.000
_cell.angle_alpha   90.00
_cell.angle_beta   90.00
_cell.angle_gamma   90.00
#
_symmetry.space_group_name_H-M   'P 1'
#
loop_
_entity.id
_entity.type
_entity.pdbx_description
1 polymer ?
#
loop_
_entity_poly.entity_id
_entity_poly.type
_entity_poly.pdbx_seq_one_letter_code
_entity_poly.pdbx_strand_id
1 'polypeptide(L)'
;MVYIDAVHYEKDSYGYEVISHLKWTNTLSEQATQICTKRQMIDFINKNPGCTKTKYYNLWNGWTVGEDVRVVENSYLRTDANGIKADNLGSLPRF
;
A
#
# COMPACT_ATOMS: atom_id res chain seq x y z
N MET A 1 0.80 -12.45 -6.37
CA MET A 1 0.21 -11.46 -5.44
C MET A 1 1.34 -10.59 -4.90
N VAL A 2 1.11 -9.29 -4.74
CA VAL A 2 1.99 -8.33 -4.06
C VAL A 2 1.33 -7.95 -2.75
N TYR A 3 2.10 -7.98 -1.67
CA TYR A 3 1.65 -7.61 -0.34
C TYR A 3 2.39 -6.37 0.15
N ILE A 4 1.65 -5.35 0.59
CA ILE A 4 2.18 -4.13 1.20
C ILE A 4 2.00 -4.23 2.71
N ASP A 5 3.06 -4.00 3.49
CA ASP A 5 3.00 -4.04 4.95
C ASP A 5 3.50 -2.77 5.66
N ALA A 6 4.07 -1.80 4.94
CA ALA A 6 4.43 -0.50 5.50
C ALA A 6 4.47 0.60 4.43
N VAL A 7 4.28 1.85 4.87
CA VAL A 7 4.25 3.04 4.02
C VAL A 7 5.14 4.15 4.56
N HIS A 8 5.76 4.92 3.67
CA HIS A 8 6.48 6.14 4.01
C HIS A 8 5.68 7.35 3.53
N TYR A 9 5.63 8.39 4.37
CA TYR A 9 4.95 9.64 4.07
C TYR A 9 5.96 10.76 3.89
N GLU A 10 5.71 11.62 2.91
CA GLU A 10 6.43 12.88 2.72
C GLU A 10 5.42 14.04 2.72
N LYS A 11 5.92 15.26 2.90
CA LYS A 11 5.10 16.46 2.73
C LYS A 11 5.09 16.88 1.27
N ASP A 12 3.90 17.14 0.74
CA ASP A 12 3.76 17.78 -0.57
C ASP A 12 4.11 19.28 -0.52
N SER A 13 3.98 19.96 -1.66
CA SER A 13 4.25 21.40 -1.79
C SER A 13 3.34 22.29 -0.93
N TYR A 14 2.23 21.75 -0.41
CA TYR A 14 1.28 22.44 0.44
C TYR A 14 1.43 22.04 1.92
N GLY A 15 2.38 21.15 2.23
CA GLY A 15 2.69 20.70 3.59
C GLY A 15 1.86 19.52 4.08
N TYR A 16 1.03 18.91 3.25
CA TYR A 16 0.21 17.74 3.61
C TYR A 16 1.00 16.44 3.49
N GLU A 17 0.80 15.53 4.44
CA GLU A 17 1.38 14.19 4.37
C GLU A 17 0.73 13.37 3.23
N VAL A 18 1.57 12.86 2.34
CA VAL A 18 1.17 11.98 1.23
C VAL A 18 2.08 10.75 1.20
N ILE A 19 1.55 9.60 0.77
CA ILE A 19 2.38 8.40 0.63
C ILE A 19 3.40 8.66 -0.49
N SER A 20 4.69 8.50 -0.19
CA SER A 20 5.75 8.59 -1.20
C SER A 20 6.31 7.23 -1.57
N HIS A 21 6.45 6.32 -0.60
CA HIS A 21 7.02 4.99 -0.80
C HIS A 21 6.25 3.90 -0.05
N LEU A 22 6.38 2.66 -0.54
CA LEU A 22 5.74 1.49 0.03
C LEU A 22 6.76 0.36 0.16
N LYS A 23 6.71 -0.36 1.29
CA LYS A 23 7.39 -1.65 1.44
C LYS A 23 6.47 -2.76 1.00
N TRP A 24 6.99 -3.64 0.14
CA TRP A 24 6.22 -4.74 -0.42
C TRP A 24 7.02 -6.05 -0.56
N THR A 25 6.31 -7.16 -0.73
CA THR A 25 6.87 -8.49 -1.01
C THR A 25 5.88 -9.35 -1.78
N ASN A 26 6.36 -10.40 -2.46
CA ASN A 26 5.49 -11.43 -3.06
C ASN A 26 5.13 -12.55 -2.08
N THR A 27 5.78 -12.62 -0.92
CA THR A 27 5.60 -13.69 0.06
C THR A 27 4.75 -13.20 1.23
N LEU A 28 3.67 -13.91 1.56
CA LEU A 28 2.82 -13.54 2.70
C LEU A 28 3.59 -13.64 4.03
N SER A 29 4.32 -14.74 4.23
CA SER A 29 4.97 -15.11 5.49
C SER A 29 6.24 -14.33 5.84
N GLU A 30 6.68 -13.40 5.00
CA GLU A 30 7.94 -12.65 5.19
C GLU A 30 7.67 -11.18 5.44
N GLN A 31 8.50 -10.50 6.23
CA GLN A 31 8.45 -9.04 6.28
C GLN A 31 8.89 -8.45 4.93
N ALA A 32 8.20 -7.41 4.45
CA ALA A 32 8.60 -6.74 3.22
C ALA A 32 9.92 -5.98 3.37
N THR A 33 10.82 -6.22 2.42
CA THR A 33 12.12 -5.55 2.32
C THR A 33 12.26 -4.74 1.04
N GLN A 34 11.47 -5.05 0.00
CA GLN A 34 11.50 -4.31 -1.26
C GLN A 34 10.75 -2.98 -1.07
N ILE A 35 11.30 -1.91 -1.63
CA ILE A 35 10.72 -0.58 -1.57
C ILE A 35 10.42 -0.13 -3.00
N CYS A 36 9.25 0.48 -3.21
CA CYS A 36 8.93 1.17 -4.45
C CYS A 36 8.35 2.55 -4.16
N THR A 37 8.40 3.43 -5.15
CA THR A 37 7.66 4.69 -5.09
C THR A 37 6.16 4.42 -5.23
N LYS A 38 5.34 5.37 -4.75
CA LYS A 38 3.89 5.34 -4.97
C LYS A 38 3.54 5.26 -6.45
N ARG A 39 4.25 5.99 -7.31
CA ARG A 39 4.05 5.95 -8.77
C ARG A 39 4.26 4.55 -9.33
N GLN A 40 5.36 3.89 -8.95
CA GLN A 40 5.66 2.53 -9.39
C GLN A 40 4.58 1.53 -8.96
N MET A 41 4.06 1.67 -7.73
CA MET A 41 2.96 0.82 -7.25
C MET A 41 1.66 1.07 -8.02
N ILE A 42 1.32 2.32 -8.30
CA ILE A 42 0.16 2.68 -9.13
C ILE A 42 0.28 2.05 -10.52
N ASP A 43 1.44 2.18 -11.17
CA ASP A 43 1.68 1.62 -12.49
C ASP A 43 1.57 0.08 -12.47
N PHE A 44 2.07 -0.57 -11.41
CA PHE A 44 1.94 -2.01 -11.22
C PHE A 44 0.49 -2.45 -11.09
N ILE A 45 -0.31 -1.79 -10.23
CA ILE A 45 -1.72 -2.13 -10.00
C ILE A 45 -2.54 -1.94 -11.27
N ASN A 46 -2.32 -0.84 -12.00
CA ASN A 46 -3.02 -0.58 -13.25
C ASN A 46 -2.73 -1.65 -14.32
N LYS A 47 -1.50 -2.17 -14.36
CA LYS A 47 -1.11 -3.26 -15.28
C LYS A 47 -1.57 -4.64 -14.80
N ASN A 48 -1.77 -4.83 -13.50
CA ASN A 48 -2.08 -6.11 -12.87
C ASN A 48 -3.26 -5.94 -11.88
N PRO A 49 -4.49 -5.74 -12.38
CA PRO A 49 -5.64 -5.50 -11.52
C PRO A 49 -5.91 -6.70 -10.59
N GLY A 50 -6.26 -6.41 -9.33
CA GLY A 50 -6.59 -7.45 -8.32
C GLY A 50 -5.38 -8.26 -7.80
N CYS A 51 -4.15 -7.83 -8.11
CA CYS A 51 -2.93 -8.54 -7.73
C CYS A 51 -2.17 -7.90 -6.55
N THR A 52 -2.76 -6.91 -5.87
CA THR A 52 -2.13 -6.19 -4.75
C THR A 52 -3.06 -6.16 -3.54
N LYS A 53 -2.53 -6.56 -2.37
CA LYS A 53 -3.23 -6.54 -1.09
C LYS A 53 -2.35 -5.91 -0.01
N THR A 54 -2.95 -5.43 1.07
CA THR A 54 -2.19 -5.15 2.30
C THR A 54 -1.96 -6.45 3.08
N LYS A 55 -1.03 -6.43 4.02
CA LYS A 55 -0.91 -7.46 5.06
C LYS A 55 -0.39 -6.82 6.34
N TYR A 56 -0.57 -7.51 7.46
CA TYR A 56 -0.16 -7.05 8.77
C TYR A 56 0.30 -8.21 9.64
N TYR A 57 1.14 -7.92 10.63
CA TYR A 57 1.60 -8.93 11.58
C TYR A 57 0.62 -9.03 12.75
N ASN A 58 0.04 -10.21 12.94
CA ASN A 58 -0.78 -10.55 14.09
C ASN A 58 0.05 -11.41 15.05
N LEU A 59 0.14 -11.04 16.33
CA LEU A 59 0.93 -11.79 17.31
C LEU A 59 0.51 -13.26 17.49
N TRP A 60 -0.76 -13.58 17.20
CA TRP A 60 -1.32 -14.92 17.36
C TRP A 60 -1.20 -15.77 16.09
N ASN A 61 -1.32 -15.14 14.92
CA ASN A 61 -1.44 -15.84 13.63
C ASN A 61 -0.25 -15.57 12.67
N GLY A 62 0.72 -14.76 13.09
CA GLY A 62 1.79 -14.27 12.23
C GLY A 62 1.28 -13.31 11.14
N TRP A 63 1.94 -13.32 9.98
CA TRP A 63 1.55 -12.48 8.84
C TRP A 63 0.18 -12.87 8.29
N THR A 64 -0.75 -11.92 8.34
CA THR A 64 -2.15 -12.09 7.95
C THR A 64 -2.46 -11.18 6.75
N VAL A 65 -3.21 -11.72 5.78
CA VAL A 65 -3.66 -10.98 4.59
C VAL A 65 -4.68 -9.91 5.01
N GLY A 66 -4.52 -8.70 4.48
CA GLY A 66 -5.48 -7.62 4.62
C GLY A 66 -6.30 -7.41 3.35
N GLU A 67 -6.68 -6.14 3.13
CA GLU A 67 -7.62 -5.73 2.09
C GLU A 67 -6.97 -5.62 0.70
N ASP A 68 -7.78 -5.67 -0.35
CA ASP A 68 -7.36 -5.34 -1.71
C ASP A 68 -6.96 -3.87 -1.84
N VAL A 69 -5.87 -3.61 -2.56
CA VAL A 69 -5.42 -2.25 -2.85
C VAL A 69 -5.82 -1.88 -4.27
N ARG A 70 -6.44 -0.70 -4.38
CA ARG A 70 -6.90 -0.13 -5.64
C ARG A 70 -6.34 1.27 -5.86
N VAL A 71 -6.38 1.71 -7.12
CA VAL A 71 -5.98 3.05 -7.54
C VAL A 71 -7.23 3.88 -7.81
N VAL A 72 -7.31 5.07 -7.21
CA VAL A 72 -8.36 6.07 -7.47
C VAL A 72 -7.75 7.27 -8.19
N GLU A 73 -8.40 7.71 -9.27
CA GLU A 73 -7.97 8.84 -10.13
C GLU A 73 -6.48 8.80 -10.56
N ASN A 74 -5.95 7.58 -10.76
CA ASN A 74 -4.56 7.34 -11.11
C ASN A 74 -3.53 7.98 -10.15
N SER A 75 -3.95 8.32 -8.93
CA SER A 75 -3.18 9.17 -8.03
C SER A 75 -3.23 8.73 -6.58
N TYR A 76 -4.25 7.98 -6.14
CA TYR A 76 -4.44 7.60 -4.74
C TYR A 76 -4.48 6.09 -4.57
N LEU A 77 -3.82 5.58 -3.54
CA LEU A 77 -3.83 4.16 -3.17
C LEU A 77 -4.80 3.94 -2.02
N ARG A 78 -5.76 3.03 -2.19
CA ARG A 78 -6.84 2.81 -1.21
C ARG A 78 -7.17 1.34 -1.00
N THR A 79 -7.65 1.00 0.20
CA THR A 79 -8.26 -0.30 0.50
C THR A 79 -9.77 -0.30 0.30
N ASP A 80 -10.44 0.83 0.52
CA ASP A 80 -11.89 0.98 0.33
C ASP A 80 -12.26 1.39 -1.12
N ALA A 81 -13.51 1.12 -1.49
CA ALA A 81 -14.04 1.36 -2.85
C ALA A 81 -14.61 2.77 -3.05
N ASN A 82 -14.52 3.66 -2.06
CA ASN A 82 -15.15 4.97 -2.14
C ASN A 82 -14.31 5.91 -3.03
N GLY A 83 -14.97 6.93 -3.61
CA GLY A 83 -14.36 7.89 -4.53
C GLY A 83 -13.56 9.01 -3.85
N ILE A 84 -13.08 8.80 -2.62
CA ILE A 84 -12.38 9.85 -1.88
C ILE A 84 -10.96 10.01 -2.43
N LYS A 85 -10.60 11.26 -2.75
CA LYS A 85 -9.31 11.66 -3.33
C LYS A 85 -8.21 11.79 -2.27
N ALA A 86 -7.91 10.69 -1.59
CA ALA A 86 -6.85 10.62 -0.59
C ALA A 86 -6.28 9.19 -0.51
N ASP A 87 -5.02 9.06 -0.08
CA ASP A 87 -4.47 7.74 0.24
C ASP A 87 -5.15 7.16 1.48
N ASN A 88 -5.47 5.87 1.45
CA ASN A 88 -6.03 5.14 2.58
C ASN A 88 -5.66 3.67 2.49
N LEU A 89 -4.47 3.32 2.98
CA LEU A 89 -4.05 1.92 3.09
C LEU A 89 -4.35 1.34 4.48
N GLY A 90 -5.33 1.90 5.19
CA GLY A 90 -5.62 1.55 6.58
C GLY A 90 -4.50 1.96 7.53
N SER A 91 -4.35 1.21 8.62
CA SER A 91 -3.38 1.48 9.69
C SER A 91 -2.03 0.79 9.47
N LEU A 92 -1.55 0.74 8.22
CA LEU A 92 -0.24 0.16 7.94
C LEU A 92 0.88 0.91 8.71
N PRO A 93 1.85 0.18 9.27
CA PRO A 93 3.04 0.76 9.88
C PRO A 93 3.74 1.80 8.98
N ARG A 94 4.33 2.80 9.63
CA ARG A 94 5.24 3.75 8.97
C ARG A 94 6.68 3.22 9.02
N PHE A 95 7.49 3.53 8.02
CA PHE A 95 8.93 3.25 7.99
C PHE A 95 9.75 4.44 7.53
#